data_AF-A0A9Q1A400-F1
#
_entry.id   AF-A0A9Q1A400-F1
#
_cell.length_a   1.000
_cell.length_b   1.000
_cell.length_c   1.000
_cell.angle_alpha   90.00
_cell.angle_beta   90.00
_cell.angle_gamma   90.00
#
_symmetry.space_group_name_H-M   'P 1'
#
loop_
_entity.id
_entity.type
_entity.pdbx_description
1 polymer ?
#
loop_
_entity_poly.entity_id
_entity_poly.type
_entity_poly.pdbx_seq_one_letter_code
_entity_poly.pdbx_strand_id
1 'polypeptide(L)'
;MRIMIKGGVWKNTEDEILKAAVMKYGKNQWARISSLLVRKSAKQCKARWYEWLDPSIKKTEWTREEDEKLLHLAKLMPTQWRTIAPIVGRTPSQCLERYEKLLDAACVKDENYDPGDDPRKLRPGEIDPNPESKPARPDPVDMDEDEKEMLSEARARLANTKGKKAKRKAREKQLEEARRLASLQKRRELKAAGIDNRHRRRKRKGIDYNSEIPFEKRPPPGFYDVADEDRPVEQPKFPTTIEEIEGKKRMDIEAQLRKAGCCQE
;
A
#
# COMPACT_ATOMS: atom_id res chain seq x y z
N MET A 1 -30.22 -6.79 -1.24
CA MET A 1 -28.92 -7.04 -1.91
C MET A 1 -28.80 -6.00 -3.03
N ARG A 2 -27.98 -4.95 -2.89
CA ARG A 2 -27.80 -3.96 -3.97
C ARG A 2 -27.00 -4.63 -5.09
N ILE A 3 -27.62 -4.84 -6.25
CA ILE A 3 -26.94 -5.37 -7.45
C ILE A 3 -26.07 -4.24 -7.99
N MET A 4 -24.79 -4.20 -7.59
CA MET A 4 -23.82 -3.28 -8.18
C MET A 4 -23.38 -3.82 -9.54
N ILE A 5 -23.88 -3.20 -10.61
CA ILE A 5 -23.43 -3.46 -11.97
C ILE A 5 -21.95 -3.03 -12.05
N LYS A 6 -21.07 -3.99 -12.33
CA LYS A 6 -19.62 -3.77 -12.41
C LYS A 6 -19.24 -3.28 -13.81
N GLY A 7 -18.34 -2.31 -13.86
CA GLY A 7 -17.77 -1.78 -15.10
C GLY A 7 -18.01 -0.29 -15.30
N GLY A 8 -18.18 0.09 -16.57
CA GLY A 8 -18.24 1.48 -16.99
C GLY A 8 -16.86 2.10 -17.21
N VAL A 9 -16.89 3.37 -17.59
CA VAL A 9 -15.69 4.18 -17.87
C VAL A 9 -14.76 4.25 -16.66
N TRP A 10 -13.45 4.27 -16.92
CA TRP A 10 -12.43 4.47 -15.91
C TRP A 10 -12.28 5.95 -15.57
N LYS A 11 -12.29 6.27 -14.28
CA LYS A 11 -11.97 7.62 -13.77
C LYS A 11 -10.51 7.71 -13.34
N ASN A 12 -9.96 8.91 -13.30
CA ASN A 12 -8.57 9.13 -12.89
C ASN A 12 -8.34 8.70 -11.44
N THR A 13 -9.27 8.98 -10.53
CA THR A 13 -9.27 8.43 -9.17
C THR A 13 -9.15 6.91 -9.09
N GLU A 14 -9.91 6.16 -9.90
CA GLU A 14 -9.85 4.70 -9.94
C GLU A 14 -8.48 4.20 -10.43
N ASP A 15 -7.93 4.85 -11.46
CA ASP A 15 -6.61 4.53 -12.02
C ASP A 15 -5.48 4.80 -10.99
N GLU A 16 -5.54 5.90 -10.24
CA GLU A 16 -4.54 6.20 -9.20
C GLU A 16 -4.61 5.21 -8.03
N ILE A 17 -5.82 4.84 -7.59
CA ILE A 17 -6.01 3.78 -6.59
C ILE A 17 -5.45 2.45 -7.12
N LEU A 18 -5.70 2.12 -8.39
CA LEU A 18 -5.20 0.91 -9.03
C LEU A 18 -3.66 0.90 -9.06
N LYS A 19 -3.01 1.99 -9.44
CA LYS A 19 -1.55 2.13 -9.40
C LYS A 19 -1.00 1.91 -7.98
N ALA A 20 -1.53 2.62 -6.99
CA ALA A 20 -1.09 2.50 -5.61
C ALA A 20 -1.33 1.09 -5.03
N ALA A 21 -2.43 0.44 -5.42
CA ALA A 21 -2.74 -0.92 -5.02
C ALA A 21 -1.80 -1.94 -5.67
N VAL A 22 -1.42 -1.76 -6.95
CA VAL A 22 -0.41 -2.61 -7.62
C VAL A 22 0.97 -2.41 -6.98
N MET A 23 1.35 -1.19 -6.60
CA MET A 23 2.60 -0.94 -5.87
C MET A 23 2.64 -1.71 -4.53
N LYS A 24 1.52 -1.81 -3.81
CA LYS A 24 1.45 -2.51 -2.53
C LYS A 24 1.28 -4.03 -2.64
N TYR A 25 0.44 -4.52 -3.55
CA TYR A 25 0.02 -5.92 -3.63
C TYR A 25 0.62 -6.71 -4.81
N GLY A 26 1.26 -6.03 -5.76
CA GLY A 26 1.83 -6.62 -6.97
C GLY A 26 0.80 -7.01 -8.03
N LYS A 27 1.29 -7.56 -9.15
CA LYS A 27 0.50 -7.89 -10.35
C LYS A 27 -0.23 -9.25 -10.30
N ASN A 28 -0.23 -9.93 -9.15
CA ASN A 28 -0.81 -11.28 -9.01
C ASN A 28 -2.05 -11.31 -8.11
N GLN A 29 -2.33 -10.25 -7.34
CA GLN A 29 -3.41 -10.21 -6.34
C GLN A 29 -4.61 -9.36 -6.79
N TRP A 30 -5.09 -9.57 -8.03
CA TRP A 30 -6.15 -8.75 -8.63
C TRP A 30 -7.47 -8.73 -7.85
N ALA A 31 -7.85 -9.84 -7.20
CA ALA A 31 -9.05 -9.89 -6.37
C ALA A 31 -8.95 -8.95 -5.15
N ARG A 32 -7.75 -8.86 -4.56
CA ARG A 32 -7.47 -7.95 -3.46
C ARG A 32 -7.49 -6.50 -3.93
N ILE A 33 -6.89 -6.22 -5.10
CA ILE A 33 -6.89 -4.90 -5.72
C ILE A 33 -8.32 -4.45 -6.04
N SER A 34 -9.13 -5.28 -6.70
CA SER A 34 -10.51 -4.94 -7.04
C SER A 34 -11.38 -4.70 -5.81
N SER A 35 -11.04 -5.27 -4.65
CA SER A 35 -11.78 -5.00 -3.42
C SER A 35 -11.61 -3.57 -2.88
N LEU A 36 -10.66 -2.78 -3.43
CA LEU A 36 -10.51 -1.35 -3.15
C LEU A 36 -11.30 -0.48 -4.14
N LEU A 37 -11.80 -1.05 -5.24
CA LEU A 37 -12.53 -0.34 -6.29
C LEU A 37 -13.97 -0.86 -6.33
N VAL A 38 -14.92 -0.07 -5.83
CA VAL A 38 -16.31 -0.50 -5.58
C VAL A 38 -16.98 -1.07 -6.84
N ARG A 39 -16.77 -0.44 -8.00
CA ARG A 39 -17.47 -0.76 -9.26
C ARG A 39 -16.62 -1.53 -10.27
N LYS A 40 -15.39 -1.92 -9.94
CA LYS A 40 -14.47 -2.59 -10.87
C LYS A 40 -14.15 -4.01 -10.40
N SER A 41 -14.25 -4.98 -11.30
CA SER A 41 -13.93 -6.39 -11.03
C SER A 41 -12.42 -6.66 -11.15
N ALA A 42 -11.97 -7.79 -10.60
CA ALA A 42 -10.58 -8.23 -10.72
C ALA A 42 -10.12 -8.38 -12.19
N LYS A 43 -11.00 -8.88 -13.07
CA LYS A 43 -10.72 -9.01 -14.50
C LYS A 43 -10.54 -7.63 -15.15
N GLN A 44 -11.41 -6.67 -14.83
CA GLN A 44 -11.33 -5.29 -15.32
C GLN A 44 -10.06 -4.60 -14.81
N CYS A 45 -9.71 -4.75 -13.54
CA CYS A 45 -8.46 -4.19 -12.98
C CYS A 45 -7.22 -4.75 -13.68
N LYS A 46 -7.21 -6.07 -13.94
CA LYS A 46 -6.13 -6.72 -14.67
C LYS A 46 -6.04 -6.20 -16.11
N ALA A 47 -7.15 -6.17 -16.83
CA ALA A 47 -7.21 -5.68 -18.21
C ALA A 47 -6.77 -4.21 -18.29
N ARG A 48 -7.29 -3.33 -17.41
CA ARG A 48 -6.89 -1.92 -17.33
C ARG A 48 -5.39 -1.75 -17.09
N TRP A 49 -4.81 -2.58 -16.24
CA TRP A 49 -3.37 -2.55 -16.01
C TRP A 49 -2.57 -2.85 -17.28
N TYR A 50 -2.84 -3.99 -17.93
CA TYR A 50 -2.06 -4.43 -19.08
C TYR A 50 -2.39 -3.71 -20.39
N GLU A 51 -3.55 -3.06 -20.50
CA GLU A 51 -3.95 -2.32 -21.70
C GLU A 51 -3.65 -0.81 -21.61
N TRP A 52 -3.58 -0.23 -20.40
CA TRP A 52 -3.41 1.21 -20.24
C TRP A 52 -2.38 1.66 -19.18
N LEU A 53 -2.29 1.01 -18.03
CA LEU A 53 -1.49 1.56 -16.90
C LEU A 53 -0.06 1.03 -16.80
N ASP A 54 0.27 -0.10 -17.43
CA ASP A 54 1.62 -0.64 -17.36
C ASP A 54 2.61 0.36 -18.00
N PRO A 55 3.66 0.80 -17.28
CA PRO A 55 4.64 1.77 -17.80
C PRO A 55 5.38 1.32 -19.06
N SER A 56 5.39 0.01 -19.35
CA SER A 56 5.97 -0.53 -20.59
C SER A 56 5.15 -0.22 -21.85
N ILE A 57 3.91 0.23 -21.70
CA ILE A 57 3.02 0.56 -22.82
C ILE A 57 3.41 1.91 -23.40
N LYS A 58 3.83 1.93 -24.67
CA LYS A 58 4.10 3.17 -25.40
C LYS A 58 2.79 3.88 -25.73
N LYS A 59 2.65 5.12 -25.23
CA LYS A 59 1.52 6.03 -25.54
C LYS A 59 1.93 7.18 -26.45
N THR A 60 3.15 7.15 -26.97
CA THR A 60 3.66 8.10 -27.95
C THR A 60 3.03 7.85 -29.32
N GLU A 61 3.21 8.80 -30.24
CA GLU A 61 2.78 8.67 -31.63
C GLU A 61 3.43 7.45 -32.31
N TRP A 62 2.79 6.97 -33.38
CA TRP A 62 3.26 5.84 -34.18
C TRP A 62 4.38 6.30 -35.11
N THR A 63 5.47 5.54 -35.13
CA THR A 63 6.56 5.77 -36.09
C THR A 63 6.25 5.07 -37.41
N ARG A 64 6.82 5.57 -38.51
CA ARG A 64 6.68 4.94 -39.83
C ARG A 64 7.16 3.49 -39.84
N GLU A 65 8.26 3.19 -39.14
CA GLU A 65 8.78 1.82 -39.00
C GLU A 65 7.79 0.89 -38.26
N GLU A 66 7.12 1.39 -37.23
CA GLU A 66 6.06 0.65 -36.51
C GLU A 66 4.86 0.38 -37.44
N ASP A 67 4.45 1.35 -38.25
CA ASP A 67 3.34 1.21 -39.20
C ASP A 67 3.66 0.20 -40.33
N GLU A 68 4.85 0.27 -40.93
CA GLU A 68 5.29 -0.66 -41.97
C GLU A 68 5.34 -2.10 -41.43
N LYS A 69 5.89 -2.27 -40.22
CA LYS A 69 5.91 -3.57 -39.53
C LYS A 69 4.50 -4.06 -39.21
N LEU A 70 3.60 -3.19 -38.74
CA LEU A 70 2.22 -3.52 -38.43
C LEU A 70 1.48 -4.02 -39.68
N LEU A 71 1.57 -3.30 -40.79
CA LEU A 71 0.93 -3.67 -42.06
C LEU A 71 1.48 -4.99 -42.61
N HIS A 72 2.79 -5.18 -42.57
CA HIS A 72 3.43 -6.42 -43.00
C HIS A 72 2.95 -7.62 -42.18
N LEU A 73 2.96 -7.51 -40.84
CA LEU A 73 2.52 -8.58 -39.95
C LEU A 73 1.01 -8.85 -40.03
N ALA A 74 0.19 -7.81 -40.20
CA ALA A 74 -1.25 -7.96 -40.38
C ALA A 74 -1.60 -8.70 -41.68
N LYS A 75 -0.80 -8.51 -42.74
CA LYS A 75 -0.92 -9.26 -44.01
C LYS A 75 -0.51 -10.73 -43.87
N LEU A 76 0.56 -11.01 -43.10
CA LEU A 76 1.04 -12.37 -42.88
C LEU A 76 0.16 -13.17 -41.90
N MET A 77 -0.34 -12.52 -40.85
CA MET A 77 -1.15 -13.13 -39.80
C MET A 77 -2.47 -12.36 -39.63
N PRO A 78 -3.47 -12.62 -40.47
CA PRO A 78 -4.75 -11.92 -40.42
C PRO A 78 -5.40 -12.04 -39.04
N THR A 79 -5.87 -10.90 -38.49
CA THR A 79 -6.64 -10.77 -37.23
C THR A 79 -5.99 -11.31 -35.94
N GLN A 80 -4.70 -11.67 -35.96
CA GLN A 80 -3.97 -12.21 -34.80
C GLN A 80 -3.29 -11.11 -33.95
N TRP A 81 -4.05 -10.12 -33.50
CA TRP A 81 -3.50 -8.93 -32.80
C TRP A 81 -2.73 -9.24 -31.52
N ARG A 82 -3.11 -10.30 -30.79
CA ARG A 82 -2.40 -10.73 -29.57
C ARG A 82 -0.99 -11.27 -29.87
N THR A 83 -0.78 -11.83 -31.05
CA THR A 83 0.52 -12.33 -31.51
C THR A 83 1.37 -11.20 -32.11
N ILE A 84 0.72 -10.27 -32.82
CA ILE A 84 1.39 -9.14 -33.49
C ILE A 84 1.88 -8.10 -32.46
N ALA A 85 1.06 -7.77 -31.47
CA ALA A 85 1.31 -6.71 -30.49
C ALA A 85 2.68 -6.80 -29.78
N PRO A 86 3.11 -7.96 -29.24
CA PRO A 86 4.44 -8.10 -28.64
C PRO A 86 5.60 -7.84 -29.61
N ILE A 87 5.43 -8.15 -30.90
CA ILE A 87 6.47 -7.97 -31.94
C ILE A 87 6.60 -6.50 -32.34
N VAL A 88 5.47 -5.79 -32.40
CA VAL A 88 5.42 -4.34 -32.67
C VAL A 88 5.81 -3.53 -31.43
N GLY A 89 5.59 -4.07 -30.22
CA GLY A 89 5.87 -3.39 -28.95
C GLY A 89 4.77 -2.41 -28.51
N ARG A 90 3.51 -2.69 -28.91
CA ARG A 90 2.30 -1.91 -28.59
C ARG A 90 1.21 -2.86 -28.06
N THR A 91 0.10 -2.35 -27.53
CA THR A 91 -1.00 -3.23 -27.07
C THR A 91 -1.82 -3.75 -28.26
N PRO A 92 -2.47 -4.93 -28.14
CA PRO A 92 -3.33 -5.47 -29.19
C PRO A 92 -4.42 -4.48 -29.62
N SER A 93 -5.00 -3.77 -28.66
CA SER A 93 -6.01 -2.75 -28.91
C SER A 93 -5.47 -1.57 -29.73
N GLN A 94 -4.27 -1.07 -29.38
CA GLN A 94 -3.59 0.00 -30.14
C GLN A 94 -3.26 -0.44 -31.57
N CYS A 95 -2.77 -1.67 -31.76
CA CYS A 95 -2.44 -2.21 -33.08
C CYS A 95 -3.66 -2.29 -33.99
N LEU A 96 -4.78 -2.81 -33.48
CA LEU A 96 -6.03 -2.90 -34.23
C LEU A 96 -6.55 -1.51 -34.62
N GLU A 97 -6.65 -0.59 -33.67
CA GLU A 97 -7.15 0.77 -33.92
C GLU A 97 -6.26 1.52 -34.94
N ARG A 98 -4.93 1.35 -34.85
CA ARG A 98 -4.01 1.95 -35.82
C ARG A 98 -4.18 1.34 -37.21
N TYR A 99 -4.29 0.01 -37.30
CA TYR A 99 -4.48 -0.67 -38.58
C TYR A 99 -5.77 -0.25 -39.27
N GLU A 100 -6.88 -0.17 -38.54
CA GLU A 100 -8.16 0.32 -39.06
C GLU A 100 -8.04 1.76 -39.58
N LYS A 101 -7.40 2.66 -38.82
CA LYS A 101 -7.15 4.04 -39.28
C LYS A 101 -6.32 4.11 -40.55
N LEU A 102 -5.33 3.24 -40.71
CA LEU A 102 -4.50 3.18 -41.93
C LEU A 102 -5.31 2.68 -43.13
N LEU A 103 -6.21 1.71 -42.93
CA LEU A 103 -7.12 1.24 -43.98
C LEU A 103 -8.14 2.33 -44.36
N ASP A 104 -8.76 2.98 -43.38
CA ASP A 104 -9.73 4.05 -43.63
C ASP A 104 -9.08 5.21 -44.38
N ALA A 105 -7.85 5.61 -44.01
CA ALA A 105 -7.10 6.65 -44.72
C ALA A 105 -6.73 6.27 -46.17
N ALA A 106 -6.66 4.97 -46.49
CA ALA A 106 -6.49 4.50 -47.85
C ALA A 106 -7.83 4.49 -48.62
N CYS A 107 -8.90 3.99 -48.00
CA CYS A 107 -10.25 3.93 -48.61
C CYS A 107 -10.87 5.30 -48.87
N VAL A 108 -10.63 6.30 -48.01
CA VAL A 108 -11.11 7.68 -48.21
C VAL A 108 -10.55 8.31 -49.49
N LYS A 109 -9.38 7.86 -49.96
CA LYS A 109 -8.81 8.35 -51.22
C LYS A 109 -9.52 7.80 -52.47
N ASP A 110 -10.35 6.77 -52.33
CA ASP A 110 -11.09 6.13 -53.43
C ASP A 110 -12.54 6.66 -53.60
N GLU A 111 -12.84 7.88 -53.11
CA GLU A 111 -14.07 8.68 -53.37
C GLU A 111 -15.43 8.07 -52.92
N ASN A 112 -15.46 6.91 -52.25
CA ASN A 112 -16.71 6.20 -51.93
C ASN A 112 -16.98 5.98 -50.42
N TYR A 113 -16.42 6.82 -49.54
CA TYR A 113 -16.56 6.71 -48.07
C TYR A 113 -17.44 7.82 -47.48
N ASP A 114 -18.60 7.47 -46.93
CA ASP A 114 -19.40 8.34 -46.06
C ASP A 114 -19.06 8.06 -44.58
N PRO A 115 -18.47 9.03 -43.84
CA PRO A 115 -18.18 8.88 -42.41
C PRO A 115 -19.41 8.65 -41.52
N GLY A 116 -20.62 8.91 -42.02
CA GLY A 116 -21.88 8.79 -41.29
C GLY A 116 -22.39 7.36 -41.09
N ASP A 117 -22.04 6.44 -41.99
CA ASP A 117 -22.57 5.06 -42.01
C ASP A 117 -21.54 4.00 -41.59
N ASP A 118 -20.53 4.41 -40.79
CA ASP A 118 -19.51 3.49 -40.28
C ASP A 118 -20.10 2.54 -39.22
N PRO A 119 -20.26 1.23 -39.52
CA PRO A 119 -20.88 0.27 -38.61
C PRO A 119 -20.08 0.04 -37.32
N ARG A 120 -18.84 0.53 -37.23
CA ARG A 120 -17.96 0.40 -36.06
C ARG A 120 -18.28 1.41 -34.96
N LYS A 121 -18.96 2.51 -35.28
CA LYS A 121 -19.31 3.54 -34.29
C LYS A 121 -20.44 3.03 -33.39
N LEU A 122 -20.23 3.11 -32.07
CA LEU A 122 -21.24 2.73 -31.09
C LEU A 122 -22.50 3.56 -31.30
N ARG A 123 -23.66 2.90 -31.32
CA ARG A 123 -24.94 3.61 -31.38
C ARG A 123 -25.23 4.29 -30.04
N PRO A 124 -25.96 5.42 -30.03
CA PRO A 124 -26.37 6.06 -28.79
C PRO A 124 -27.08 5.06 -27.86
N GLY A 125 -26.52 4.83 -26.67
CA GLY A 125 -27.05 3.89 -25.67
C GLY A 125 -26.32 2.55 -25.55
N GLU A 126 -25.38 2.23 -26.45
CA GLU A 126 -24.58 1.00 -26.36
C GLU A 126 -23.40 1.17 -25.38
N ILE A 127 -23.15 0.13 -24.57
CA ILE A 127 -22.02 0.08 -23.65
C ILE A 127 -20.79 -0.36 -24.43
N ASP A 128 -19.70 0.41 -24.29
CA ASP A 128 -18.41 0.05 -24.87
C ASP A 128 -17.94 -1.35 -24.41
N PRO A 129 -17.62 -2.27 -25.33
CA PRO A 129 -17.09 -3.58 -24.99
C PRO A 129 -15.69 -3.56 -24.35
N ASN A 130 -14.88 -2.54 -24.60
CA ASN A 130 -13.49 -2.46 -24.11
C ASN A 130 -13.15 -1.07 -23.53
N PRO A 131 -13.80 -0.64 -22.43
CA PRO A 131 -13.53 0.64 -21.80
C PRO A 131 -12.12 0.72 -21.18
N GLU A 132 -11.46 -0.41 -20.96
CA GLU A 132 -10.11 -0.49 -20.39
C GLU A 132 -9.02 0.10 -21.28
N SER A 133 -9.21 0.18 -22.60
CA SER A 133 -8.24 0.75 -23.54
C SER A 133 -8.36 2.28 -23.69
N LYS A 134 -9.42 2.90 -23.15
CA LYS A 134 -9.70 4.33 -23.31
C LYS A 134 -9.03 5.21 -22.25
N PRO A 135 -8.72 6.48 -22.52
CA PRO A 135 -8.24 7.42 -21.50
C PRO A 135 -9.21 7.53 -20.31
N ALA A 136 -8.66 7.76 -19.12
CA ALA A 136 -9.47 7.98 -17.93
C ALA A 136 -10.22 9.31 -18.01
N ARG A 137 -11.43 9.36 -17.48
CA ARG A 137 -12.15 10.64 -17.31
C ARG A 137 -11.51 11.44 -16.18
N PRO A 138 -11.26 12.75 -16.38
CA PRO A 138 -10.84 13.65 -15.31
C PRO A 138 -11.85 13.63 -14.16
N ASP A 139 -11.33 13.84 -12.95
CA ASP A 139 -12.13 13.86 -11.74
C ASP A 139 -12.97 15.16 -11.68
N PRO A 140 -14.27 15.09 -11.35
CA PRO A 140 -15.09 16.28 -11.18
C PRO A 140 -14.62 17.13 -9.99
N VAL A 141 -14.88 18.44 -10.02
CA VAL A 141 -14.47 19.35 -8.93
C VAL A 141 -15.15 18.98 -7.61
N ASP A 142 -16.45 18.67 -7.66
CA ASP A 142 -17.17 18.11 -6.52
C ASP A 142 -17.32 16.60 -6.69
N MET A 143 -16.47 15.87 -5.97
CA MET A 143 -16.48 14.41 -5.90
C MET A 143 -17.68 13.93 -5.09
N ASP A 144 -18.35 12.89 -5.55
CA ASP A 144 -19.47 12.31 -4.82
C ASP A 144 -19.01 11.61 -3.52
N GLU A 145 -19.97 11.26 -2.67
CA GLU A 145 -19.69 10.58 -1.40
C GLU A 145 -19.02 9.21 -1.62
N ASP A 146 -19.47 8.48 -2.65
CA ASP A 146 -18.93 7.17 -3.02
C ASP A 146 -17.42 7.25 -3.36
N GLU A 147 -16.99 8.27 -4.12
CA GLU A 147 -15.60 8.48 -4.47
C GLU A 147 -14.74 8.92 -3.27
N LYS A 148 -15.27 9.84 -2.45
CA LYS A 148 -14.60 10.28 -1.22
C LYS A 148 -14.42 9.11 -0.25
N GLU A 149 -15.45 8.27 -0.10
CA GLU A 149 -15.39 7.07 0.73
C GLU A 149 -14.37 6.07 0.17
N MET A 150 -14.40 5.81 -1.15
CA MET A 150 -13.45 4.92 -1.82
C MET A 150 -11.99 5.36 -1.62
N LEU A 151 -11.70 6.66 -1.74
CA LEU A 151 -10.38 7.21 -1.47
C LEU A 151 -9.97 7.06 0.00
N SER A 152 -10.89 7.32 0.93
CA SER A 152 -10.63 7.16 2.37
C SER A 152 -10.33 5.71 2.74
N GLU A 153 -11.08 4.77 2.17
CA GLU A 153 -10.88 3.34 2.36
C GLU A 153 -9.57 2.88 1.75
N ALA A 154 -9.25 3.33 0.53
CA ALA A 154 -7.98 3.02 -0.12
C ALA A 154 -6.80 3.49 0.73
N ARG A 155 -6.82 4.74 1.23
CA ARG A 155 -5.77 5.26 2.13
C ARG A 155 -5.62 4.41 3.39
N ALA A 156 -6.72 4.10 4.06
CA ALA A 156 -6.70 3.30 5.29
C ALA A 156 -6.17 1.87 5.05
N ARG A 157 -6.58 1.22 3.96
CA ARG A 157 -6.12 -0.12 3.59
C ARG A 157 -4.66 -0.13 3.16
N LEU A 158 -4.19 0.89 2.45
CA LEU A 158 -2.79 1.03 2.04
C LEU A 158 -1.86 1.33 3.23
N ALA A 159 -2.31 2.09 4.23
CA ALA A 159 -1.55 2.31 5.47
C ALA A 159 -1.48 1.07 6.38
N ASN A 160 -2.47 0.18 6.32
CA ASN A 160 -2.54 -0.96 7.22
C ASN A 160 -1.58 -2.11 6.82
N THR A 161 -0.64 -2.44 7.71
CA THR A 161 0.31 -3.57 7.58
C THR A 161 0.11 -4.63 8.68
N LYS A 162 -0.66 -4.33 9.73
CA LYS A 162 -0.78 -5.17 10.92
C LYS A 162 -2.01 -6.08 10.85
N GLY A 163 -1.79 -7.38 11.09
CA GLY A 163 -2.86 -8.36 11.21
C GLY A 163 -3.63 -8.27 12.54
N LYS A 164 -4.70 -9.08 12.68
CA LYS A 164 -5.59 -9.10 13.85
C LYS A 164 -4.82 -9.35 15.17
N LYS A 165 -3.88 -10.30 15.19
CA LYS A 165 -3.09 -10.66 16.39
C LYS A 165 -2.20 -9.51 16.86
N ALA A 166 -1.50 -8.85 15.93
CA ALA A 166 -0.65 -7.70 16.25
C ALA A 166 -1.47 -6.52 16.82
N LYS A 167 -2.63 -6.21 16.21
CA LYS A 167 -3.54 -5.17 16.72
C LYS A 167 -4.08 -5.50 18.11
N ARG A 168 -4.46 -6.76 18.35
CA ARG A 168 -4.93 -7.22 19.68
C ARG A 168 -3.83 -7.08 20.72
N LYS A 169 -2.62 -7.58 20.44
CA LYS A 169 -1.49 -7.52 21.37
C LYS A 169 -1.06 -6.09 21.69
N ALA A 170 -1.15 -5.17 20.73
CA ALA A 170 -0.89 -3.75 20.98
C ALA A 170 -1.90 -3.14 21.97
N ARG A 171 -3.20 -3.42 21.81
CA ARG A 171 -4.23 -2.96 22.76
C ARG A 171 -4.06 -3.59 24.14
N GLU A 172 -3.72 -4.87 24.19
CA GLU A 172 -3.45 -5.58 25.45
C GLU A 172 -2.28 -4.96 26.21
N LYS A 173 -1.17 -4.64 25.52
CA LYS A 173 -0.02 -3.94 26.11
C LYS A 173 -0.42 -2.57 26.67
N GLN A 174 -1.20 -1.78 25.94
CA GLN A 174 -1.69 -0.48 26.41
C GLN A 174 -2.58 -0.61 27.66
N LEU A 175 -3.47 -1.59 27.68
CA LEU A 175 -4.32 -1.87 28.84
C LEU A 175 -3.50 -2.37 30.04
N GLU A 176 -2.45 -3.16 29.81
CA GLU A 176 -1.53 -3.61 30.86
C GLU A 176 -0.74 -2.43 31.46
N GLU A 177 -0.22 -1.54 30.63
CA GLU A 177 0.45 -0.30 31.06
C GLU A 177 -0.51 0.59 31.86
N ALA A 178 -1.74 0.81 31.38
CA ALA A 178 -2.76 1.58 32.09
C ALA A 178 -3.11 0.94 33.45
N ARG A 179 -3.30 -0.37 33.50
CA ARG A 179 -3.54 -1.10 34.76
C ARG A 179 -2.36 -1.00 35.73
N ARG A 180 -1.13 -1.08 35.21
CA ARG A 180 0.10 -0.93 36.01
C ARG A 180 0.17 0.47 36.63
N LEU A 181 -0.10 1.52 35.86
CA LEU A 181 -0.12 2.90 36.35
C LEU A 181 -1.20 3.11 37.42
N ALA A 182 -2.43 2.63 37.20
CA ALA A 182 -3.51 2.74 38.19
C ALA A 182 -3.17 1.98 39.49
N SER A 183 -2.60 0.79 39.39
CA SER A 183 -2.15 0.01 40.55
C SER A 183 -1.01 0.70 41.32
N LEU A 184 -0.05 1.31 40.60
CA LEU A 184 1.03 2.10 41.20
C LEU A 184 0.50 3.34 41.91
N GLN A 185 -0.46 4.07 41.30
CA GLN A 185 -1.10 5.22 41.92
C GLN A 185 -1.80 4.82 43.23
N LYS A 186 -2.65 3.79 43.18
CA LYS A 186 -3.32 3.26 44.38
C LYS A 186 -2.34 2.85 45.48
N ARG A 187 -1.22 2.22 45.11
CA ARG A 187 -0.17 1.85 46.06
C ARG A 187 0.52 3.07 46.68
N ARG A 188 0.79 4.11 45.89
CA ARG A 188 1.37 5.37 46.37
C ARG A 188 0.44 6.05 47.36
N GLU A 189 -0.85 6.13 47.07
CA GLU A 189 -1.87 6.70 47.96
C GLU A 189 -1.97 5.95 49.28
N LEU A 190 -2.05 4.61 49.25
CA LEU A 190 -2.06 3.79 50.46
C LEU A 190 -0.78 3.94 51.29
N LYS A 191 0.39 3.95 50.64
CA LYS A 191 1.68 4.14 51.31
C LYS A 191 1.81 5.54 51.91
N ALA A 192 1.33 6.58 51.21
CA ALA A 192 1.30 7.95 51.72
C ALA A 192 0.37 8.10 52.93
N ALA A 193 -0.73 7.35 52.97
CA ALA A 193 -1.62 7.23 54.13
C ALA A 193 -1.05 6.33 55.25
N GLY A 194 0.17 5.80 55.11
CA GLY A 194 0.82 4.93 56.10
C GLY A 194 0.26 3.49 56.15
N ILE A 195 -0.60 3.11 55.21
CA ILE A 195 -1.22 1.77 55.18
C ILE A 195 -0.31 0.82 54.41
N ASP A 196 0.40 -0.05 55.12
CA ASP A 196 1.24 -1.08 54.51
C ASP A 196 0.40 -2.28 54.03
N ASN A 197 0.28 -2.41 52.71
CA ASN A 197 -0.48 -3.49 52.09
C ASN A 197 0.46 -4.63 51.67
N ARG A 198 0.63 -5.61 52.57
CA ARG A 198 1.40 -6.84 52.29
C ARG A 198 0.69 -7.70 51.25
N HIS A 199 1.12 -7.57 50.00
CA HIS A 199 0.59 -8.40 48.92
C HIS A 199 1.13 -9.83 49.05
N ARG A 200 0.25 -10.82 49.15
CA ARG A 200 0.61 -12.23 48.99
C ARG A 200 1.04 -12.46 47.54
N ARG A 201 2.35 -12.62 47.31
CA ARG A 201 2.88 -13.06 46.01
C ARG A 201 2.42 -14.49 45.76
N ARG A 202 1.65 -14.73 44.69
CA ARG A 202 1.45 -16.08 44.18
C ARG A 202 2.80 -16.58 43.66
N LYS A 203 3.29 -17.72 44.18
CA LYS A 203 4.49 -18.38 43.68
C LYS A 203 4.27 -18.68 42.19
N ARG A 204 5.02 -17.98 41.33
CA ARG A 204 5.03 -18.25 39.89
C ARG A 204 6.15 -19.24 39.62
N LYS A 205 5.92 -20.23 38.74
CA LYS A 205 6.97 -21.13 38.26
C LYS A 205 7.97 -20.28 37.44
N GLY A 206 9.18 -20.06 37.95
CA GLY A 206 10.24 -19.27 37.28
C GLY A 206 11.24 -18.61 38.25
N ILE A 207 12.26 -17.97 37.68
CA ILE A 207 13.31 -17.21 38.39
C ILE A 207 12.77 -15.83 38.79
N ASP A 208 13.05 -15.38 40.01
CA ASP A 208 12.79 -14.00 40.43
C ASP A 208 14.01 -13.13 40.11
N TYR A 209 13.91 -12.42 38.99
CA TYR A 209 14.96 -11.54 38.46
C TYR A 209 15.38 -10.42 39.42
N ASN A 210 14.57 -10.10 40.45
CA ASN A 210 14.91 -9.08 41.42
C ASN A 210 15.69 -9.64 42.63
N SER A 211 15.65 -10.95 42.88
CA SER A 211 16.29 -11.54 44.07
C SER A 211 17.65 -12.18 43.79
N GLU A 212 17.88 -12.66 42.57
CA GLU A 212 19.10 -13.36 42.19
C GLU A 212 19.52 -13.01 40.76
N ILE A 213 20.81 -13.19 40.44
CA ILE A 213 21.32 -13.04 39.09
C ILE A 213 20.86 -14.27 38.28
N PRO A 214 19.98 -14.10 37.27
CA PRO A 214 19.48 -15.24 36.51
C PRO A 214 20.61 -15.93 35.75
N PHE A 215 20.74 -17.24 35.93
CA PHE A 215 21.75 -18.07 35.25
C PHE A 215 23.17 -17.50 35.37
N GLU A 216 23.56 -17.06 36.57
CA GLU A 216 24.89 -16.52 36.84
C GLU A 216 26.00 -17.45 36.34
N LYS A 217 26.84 -16.93 35.45
CA LYS A 217 28.09 -17.55 35.05
C LYS A 217 29.23 -16.71 35.59
N ARG A 218 29.97 -17.26 36.55
CA ARG A 218 31.14 -16.58 37.10
C ARG A 218 32.21 -16.44 36.01
N PRO A 219 32.85 -15.28 35.87
CA PRO A 219 34.01 -15.13 35.00
C PRO A 219 35.04 -16.21 35.33
N PRO A 220 35.66 -16.86 34.32
CA PRO A 220 36.69 -17.86 34.59
C PRO A 220 37.87 -17.19 35.30
N PRO A 221 38.47 -17.85 36.31
CA PRO A 221 39.60 -17.28 37.04
C PRO A 221 40.78 -17.06 36.07
N GLY A 222 41.38 -15.88 36.13
CA GLY A 222 42.54 -15.49 35.33
C GLY A 222 43.86 -15.62 36.09
N PHE A 223 44.96 -15.24 35.41
CA PHE A 223 46.30 -15.20 36.01
C PHE A 223 46.55 -13.98 36.91
N TYR A 224 45.68 -12.98 36.85
CA TYR A 224 45.79 -11.73 37.59
C TYR A 224 44.74 -11.68 38.71
N ASP A 225 45.12 -11.11 39.85
CA ASP A 225 44.21 -10.85 40.97
C ASP A 225 43.33 -9.63 40.64
N VAL A 226 42.02 -9.78 40.86
CA VAL A 226 40.99 -8.77 40.56
C VAL A 226 40.19 -8.38 41.81
N ALA A 227 40.62 -8.83 43.01
CA ALA A 227 39.90 -8.58 44.26
C ALA A 227 39.78 -7.08 44.61
N ASP A 228 40.75 -6.27 44.20
CA ASP A 228 40.80 -4.83 44.50
C ASP A 228 40.13 -3.95 43.43
N GLU A 229 39.60 -4.53 42.34
CA GLU A 229 39.02 -3.77 41.21
C GLU A 229 37.51 -3.46 41.35
N ASP A 230 36.93 -3.66 42.53
CA ASP A 230 35.49 -3.45 42.76
C ASP A 230 35.11 -1.97 42.57
N ARG A 231 34.30 -1.72 41.54
CA ARG A 231 33.75 -0.38 41.29
C ARG A 231 32.50 -0.15 42.13
N PRO A 232 32.39 0.97 42.87
CA PRO A 232 31.18 1.29 43.59
C PRO A 232 30.01 1.47 42.60
N VAL A 233 28.86 0.85 42.91
CA VAL A 233 27.65 0.96 42.09
C VAL A 233 27.02 2.34 42.32
N GLU A 234 26.91 3.13 41.27
CA GLU A 234 26.22 4.42 41.33
C GLU A 234 24.71 4.20 41.46
N GLN A 235 24.15 4.59 42.62
CA GLN A 235 22.72 4.47 42.87
C GLN A 235 21.97 5.67 42.28
N PRO A 236 20.80 5.46 41.64
CA PRO A 236 20.00 6.56 41.13
C PRO A 236 19.55 7.50 42.26
N LYS A 237 19.75 8.81 42.07
CA LYS A 237 19.36 9.86 43.01
C LYS A 237 17.89 10.19 42.83
N PHE A 238 17.04 9.80 43.76
CA PHE A 238 15.61 10.11 43.71
C PHE A 238 15.36 11.60 44.01
N PRO A 239 14.43 12.26 43.28
CA PRO A 239 13.52 11.71 42.27
C PRO A 239 14.16 11.56 40.88
N THR A 240 14.08 10.36 40.28
CA THR A 240 14.52 10.07 38.90
C THR A 240 13.32 9.53 38.11
N THR A 241 13.18 9.92 36.84
CA THR A 241 12.12 9.40 35.96
C THR A 241 12.56 8.14 35.21
N ILE A 242 11.59 7.36 34.71
CA ILE A 242 11.89 6.17 33.88
C ILE A 242 12.59 6.58 32.57
N GLU A 243 12.23 7.73 32.01
CA GLU A 243 12.83 8.23 30.76
C GLU A 243 14.29 8.66 30.95
N GLU A 244 14.67 9.16 32.13
CA GLU A 244 16.07 9.45 32.47
C GLU A 244 16.92 8.17 32.58
N ILE A 245 16.31 7.08 33.10
CA ILE A 245 16.99 5.79 33.24
C ILE A 245 17.11 5.08 31.87
N GLU A 246 16.05 5.09 31.06
CA GLU A 246 16.03 4.43 29.75
C GLU A 246 16.67 5.27 28.63
N GLY A 247 16.82 6.58 28.83
CA GLY A 247 17.28 7.53 27.84
C GLY A 247 16.21 7.89 26.79
N LYS A 248 16.55 8.85 25.92
CA LYS A 248 15.65 9.29 24.83
C LYS A 248 15.47 8.18 23.79
N LYS A 249 14.22 7.93 23.38
CA LYS A 249 13.94 6.94 22.34
C LYS A 249 14.44 7.43 20.99
N ARG A 250 14.98 6.51 20.19
CA ARG A 250 15.47 6.80 18.83
C ARG A 250 14.43 7.52 17.96
N MET A 251 13.16 7.12 18.05
CA MET A 251 12.08 7.75 17.28
C MET A 251 11.89 9.23 17.65
N ASP A 252 12.05 9.59 18.91
CA ASP A 252 11.87 10.97 19.39
C ASP A 252 13.04 11.85 18.94
N ILE A 253 14.26 11.32 18.98
CA ILE A 253 15.46 11.99 18.47
C ILE A 253 15.33 12.24 16.96
N GLU A 254 14.93 11.21 16.20
CA GLU A 254 14.74 11.33 14.76
C GLU A 254 13.63 12.33 14.41
N ALA A 255 12.53 12.34 15.16
CA ALA A 255 11.44 13.30 14.98
C ALA A 255 11.90 14.74 15.24
N GLN A 256 12.73 14.96 16.26
CA GLN A 256 13.31 16.28 16.55
C GLN A 256 14.21 16.76 15.40
N LEU A 257 15.06 15.90 14.87
CA LEU A 257 15.94 16.23 13.73
C LEU A 257 15.14 16.55 12.46
N ARG A 258 14.09 15.77 12.16
CA ARG A 258 13.20 16.06 11.02
C ARG A 258 12.50 17.41 11.16
N LYS A 259 12.04 17.74 12.37
CA LYS A 259 11.42 19.04 12.65
C LYS A 259 12.43 20.19 12.48
N ALA A 260 13.66 20.01 12.95
CA ALA A 260 14.72 20.99 12.80
C ALA A 260 15.09 21.23 11.32
N GLY A 261 15.21 20.17 10.52
CA GLY A 261 15.46 20.29 9.08
C GLY A 261 14.33 20.97 8.32
N CYS A 262 13.07 20.69 8.68
CA CYS A 262 11.89 21.31 8.06
C CYS A 262 11.74 22.81 8.41
N CYS A 263 12.34 23.29 9.50
CA CYS A 263 12.33 24.70 9.87
C CYS A 263 13.50 25.51 9.26
N GLN A 264 14.40 24.86 8.51
CA GLN A 264 15.56 25.50 7.88
C GLN A 264 15.40 25.71 6.36
N GLU A 265 14.30 25.22 5.76
CA GLU A 265 13.84 25.54 4.40
C GLU A 265 12.62 26.47 4.45
#